data_AF-K2G9X9-F1
#
_entry.id   AF-K2G9X9-F1
#
_cell.length_a   1.000
_cell.length_b   1.000
_cell.length_c   1.000
_cell.angle_alpha   90.00
_cell.angle_beta   90.00
_cell.angle_gamma   90.00
#
_symmetry.space_group_name_H-M   'P 1'
#
loop_
_entity.id
_entity.type
_entity.pdbx_description
1 polymer ?
#
loop_
_entity_poly.entity_id
_entity_poly.type
_entity_poly.pdbx_seq_one_letter_code
_entity_poly.pdbx_strand_id
1 'polypeptide(L)'
;MSATPINPFDCSHEHNSFVSSNGWNEEKTKKEKKPRNNQLYDIQEMEKMSLEQLEQKINELNESGKMSIQDEDLLRKIRRKVQNKWSSKEYRKRKKRKLEQMTQELNFLKGKCEILENENEELRRKLKELKIAFD
;
A
#
# COMPACT_ATOMS: atom_id res chain seq x y z
N MET A 1 12.10 10.51 39.09
CA MET A 1 12.12 10.89 37.65
C MET A 1 10.80 10.43 37.06
N SER A 2 9.96 11.36 36.63
CA SER A 2 8.64 11.07 36.03
C SER A 2 8.84 10.63 34.58
N ALA A 3 8.31 9.47 34.22
CA ALA A 3 8.30 9.00 32.84
C ALA A 3 7.29 9.83 32.04
N THR A 4 7.74 10.57 31.05
CA THR A 4 6.89 11.25 30.08
C THR A 4 6.24 10.22 29.13
N PRO A 5 4.98 10.41 28.71
CA PRO A 5 4.33 9.49 27.78
C PRO A 5 5.01 9.56 26.40
N ILE A 6 5.26 8.39 25.80
CA ILE A 6 5.89 8.27 24.49
C ILE A 6 4.90 8.72 23.41
N ASN A 7 5.26 9.74 22.63
CA ASN A 7 4.49 10.21 21.48
C ASN A 7 4.76 9.31 20.26
N PRO A 8 3.75 8.63 19.69
CA PRO A 8 3.93 7.72 18.55
C PRO A 8 4.22 8.43 17.21
N PHE A 9 4.26 9.77 17.18
CA PHE A 9 4.60 10.57 15.99
C PHE A 9 5.99 11.21 16.06
N ASP A 10 6.75 10.96 17.12
CA ASP A 10 8.09 11.50 17.28
C ASP A 10 9.14 10.58 16.62
N CYS A 11 9.47 10.87 15.36
CA CYS A 11 10.52 10.17 14.58
C CYS A 11 11.92 10.75 14.82
N SER A 12 12.20 11.30 16.00
CA SER A 12 13.52 11.86 16.35
C SER A 12 14.51 10.86 16.98
N HIS A 13 14.17 9.58 17.08
CA HIS A 13 15.18 8.55 17.35
C HIS A 13 15.99 8.24 16.10
N GLU A 14 16.98 9.11 15.89
CA GLU A 14 18.11 8.90 15.01
C GLU A 14 18.65 7.48 15.16
N HIS A 15 18.65 6.78 14.04
CA HIS A 15 19.33 5.52 13.84
C HIS A 15 20.79 5.66 14.29
N ASN A 16 21.17 4.90 15.31
CA ASN A 16 22.58 4.64 15.58
C ASN A 16 23.21 4.02 14.32
N SER A 17 23.98 4.87 13.65
CA SER A 17 24.92 4.58 12.59
C SER A 17 25.92 3.52 13.07
N PHE A 18 25.70 2.26 12.68
CA PHE A 18 26.81 1.34 12.49
C PHE A 18 27.26 1.44 11.04
N VAL A 19 28.35 2.18 10.86
CA VAL A 19 29.10 2.28 9.62
C VAL A 19 29.47 0.87 9.15
N SER A 20 28.99 0.48 7.98
CA SER A 20 29.71 -0.48 7.14
C SER A 20 29.73 0.06 5.72
N SER A 21 30.83 0.72 5.41
CA SER A 21 31.27 1.13 4.09
C SER A 21 31.43 -0.09 3.16
N ASN A 22 31.18 0.18 1.88
CA ASN A 22 31.57 -0.58 0.69
C ASN A 22 30.86 -1.91 0.40
N GLY A 23 30.05 -1.88 -0.67
CA GLY A 23 29.69 -3.10 -1.39
C GLY A 23 28.46 -2.96 -2.26
N TRP A 24 28.52 -2.17 -3.33
CA TRP A 24 27.84 -2.59 -4.56
C TRP A 24 28.50 -3.91 -4.98
N ASN A 25 27.98 -5.03 -4.47
CA ASN A 25 28.42 -6.36 -4.86
C ASN A 25 27.24 -7.31 -4.72
N GLU A 26 26.72 -7.66 -5.90
CA GLU A 26 26.11 -8.93 -6.23
C GLU A 26 24.87 -9.32 -5.43
N GLU A 27 23.75 -9.32 -6.15
CA GLU A 27 22.58 -10.14 -5.89
C GLU A 27 23.04 -11.58 -5.61
N LYS A 28 23.33 -11.89 -4.34
CA LYS A 28 23.48 -13.25 -3.87
C LYS A 28 22.09 -13.86 -3.87
N THR A 29 21.66 -14.31 -5.05
CA THR A 29 20.69 -15.39 -5.19
C THR A 29 21.13 -16.46 -4.19
N LYS A 30 20.34 -16.58 -3.12
CA LYS A 30 20.52 -17.63 -2.11
C LYS A 30 20.69 -18.92 -2.89
N LYS A 31 21.86 -19.57 -2.75
CA LYS A 31 22.18 -20.86 -3.37
C LYS A 31 20.90 -21.70 -3.39
N GLU A 32 20.37 -21.95 -4.59
CA GLU A 32 19.25 -22.85 -4.76
C GLU A 32 19.69 -24.18 -4.16
N LYS A 33 19.19 -24.47 -2.97
CA LYS A 33 19.17 -25.85 -2.48
C LYS A 33 18.31 -26.57 -3.50
N LYS A 34 18.95 -27.42 -4.32
CA LYS A 34 18.24 -28.35 -5.21
C LYS A 34 17.04 -28.90 -4.41
N PRO A 35 15.80 -28.68 -4.84
CA PRO A 35 14.67 -29.24 -4.14
C PRO A 35 14.88 -30.75 -4.12
N ARG A 36 14.76 -31.37 -2.93
CA ARG A 36 14.68 -32.83 -2.84
C ARG A 36 13.49 -33.22 -3.72
N ASN A 37 13.80 -33.82 -4.87
CA ASN A 37 12.86 -34.34 -5.84
C ASN A 37 11.84 -35.21 -5.11
N ASN A 38 10.61 -34.70 -4.97
CA ASN A 38 9.34 -35.34 -4.66
C ASN A 38 8.25 -34.31 -4.29
N GLN A 39 8.36 -33.04 -4.73
CA GLN A 39 7.27 -32.09 -4.53
C GLN A 39 6.18 -32.39 -5.55
N LEU A 40 4.98 -32.65 -5.04
CA LEU A 40 3.76 -32.95 -5.83
C LEU A 40 3.35 -31.74 -6.72
N TYR A 41 3.98 -30.57 -6.52
CA TYR A 41 3.69 -29.29 -7.18
C TYR A 41 4.91 -28.35 -7.14
N ASP A 42 5.00 -27.42 -8.10
CA ASP A 42 6.05 -26.40 -8.13
C ASP A 42 5.72 -25.21 -7.21
N ILE A 43 6.53 -25.04 -6.16
CA ILE A 43 6.43 -23.94 -5.20
C ILE A 43 6.54 -22.58 -5.90
N GLN A 44 7.48 -22.43 -6.85
CA GLN A 44 7.72 -21.15 -7.50
C GLN A 44 6.53 -20.73 -8.37
N GLU A 45 5.87 -21.71 -9.00
CA GLU A 45 4.66 -21.49 -9.77
C GLU A 45 3.51 -21.05 -8.85
N MET A 46 3.31 -21.75 -7.74
CA MET A 46 2.28 -21.43 -6.76
C MET A 46 2.42 -20.04 -6.12
N GLU A 47 3.64 -19.57 -5.86
CA GLU A 47 3.88 -18.22 -5.33
C GLU A 47 3.55 -17.10 -6.35
N LYS A 48 3.48 -17.45 -7.64
CA LYS A 48 3.13 -16.53 -8.73
C LYS A 48 1.64 -16.51 -9.04
N MET A 49 0.88 -17.53 -8.61
CA MET A 49 -0.57 -17.63 -8.82
C MET A 49 -1.34 -16.47 -8.16
N SER A 50 -2.51 -16.18 -8.71
CA SER A 50 -3.50 -15.36 -8.00
C SER A 50 -4.02 -16.10 -6.76
N LEU A 51 -4.63 -15.37 -5.83
CA LEU A 51 -5.18 -15.97 -4.61
C LEU A 51 -6.24 -17.04 -4.94
N GLU A 52 -7.07 -16.78 -5.95
CA GLU A 52 -8.14 -17.69 -6.39
C GLU A 52 -7.58 -18.97 -7.02
N GLN A 53 -6.62 -18.85 -7.94
CA GLN A 53 -5.94 -19.99 -8.55
C GLN A 53 -5.22 -20.84 -7.49
N LEU A 54 -4.62 -20.19 -6.50
CA LEU A 54 -3.96 -20.89 -5.41
C LEU A 54 -4.95 -21.67 -4.54
N GLU A 55 -6.12 -21.10 -4.23
CA GLU A 55 -7.15 -21.80 -3.46
C GLU A 55 -7.74 -22.99 -4.22
N GLN A 56 -7.98 -22.84 -5.52
CA GLN A 56 -8.36 -23.97 -6.38
C GLN A 56 -7.31 -25.08 -6.33
N LYS A 57 -6.03 -24.72 -6.47
CA LYS A 57 -4.95 -25.71 -6.46
C LYS A 57 -4.80 -26.42 -5.12
N ILE A 58 -4.97 -25.72 -4.01
CA ILE A 58 -4.97 -26.31 -2.67
C ILE A 58 -6.13 -27.29 -2.50
N ASN A 59 -7.33 -26.95 -3.01
CA ASN A 59 -8.48 -27.85 -2.94
C ASN A 59 -8.27 -29.13 -3.76
N GLU A 60 -7.76 -29.02 -4.99
CA GLU A 60 -7.40 -30.18 -5.82
C GLU A 60 -6.42 -31.12 -5.09
N LEU A 61 -5.41 -30.54 -4.42
CA LEU A 61 -4.42 -31.31 -3.68
C LEU A 61 -5.03 -31.99 -2.45
N ASN A 62 -5.92 -31.30 -1.73
CA ASN A 62 -6.64 -31.87 -0.59
C ASN A 62 -7.53 -33.06 -1.01
N GLU A 63 -8.27 -32.90 -2.11
CA GLU A 63 -9.15 -33.95 -2.65
C GLU A 63 -8.39 -35.19 -3.11
N SER A 64 -7.14 -35.03 -3.54
CA SER A 64 -6.29 -36.15 -3.97
C SER A 64 -5.87 -37.08 -2.83
N GLY A 65 -5.97 -36.64 -1.56
CA GLY A 65 -5.59 -37.43 -0.37
C GLY A 65 -4.10 -37.76 -0.24
N LYS A 66 -3.23 -37.17 -1.08
CA LYS A 66 -1.79 -37.49 -1.17
C LYS A 66 -0.88 -36.53 -0.38
N MET A 67 -1.44 -35.72 0.49
CA MET A 67 -0.75 -34.61 1.12
C MET A 67 -0.19 -35.00 2.50
N SER A 68 1.10 -34.76 2.72
CA SER A 68 1.70 -34.95 4.05
C SER A 68 1.52 -33.72 4.94
N ILE A 69 1.74 -33.86 6.25
CA ILE A 69 1.75 -32.74 7.20
C ILE A 69 2.80 -31.68 6.82
N GLN A 70 3.95 -32.09 6.29
CA GLN A 70 4.99 -31.15 5.83
C GLN A 70 4.53 -30.35 4.60
N ASP A 71 3.76 -30.98 3.71
CA ASP A 71 3.18 -30.35 2.55
C ASP A 71 2.10 -29.33 2.96
N GLU A 72 1.23 -29.68 3.92
CA GLU A 72 0.24 -28.75 4.49
C GLU A 72 0.89 -27.49 5.06
N ASP A 73 1.95 -27.64 5.86
CA ASP A 73 2.68 -26.52 6.45
C ASP A 73 3.34 -25.63 5.38
N LEU A 74 3.86 -26.23 4.32
CA LEU A 74 4.44 -25.51 3.20
C LEU A 74 3.36 -24.76 2.41
N LEU A 75 2.24 -25.40 2.08
CA LEU A 75 1.10 -24.78 1.41
C LEU A 75 0.54 -23.61 2.23
N ARG A 76 0.46 -23.76 3.55
CA ARG A 76 0.04 -22.68 4.46
C ARG A 76 0.97 -21.47 4.37
N LYS A 77 2.28 -21.69 4.32
CA LYS A 77 3.28 -20.61 4.15
C LYS A 77 3.14 -19.92 2.80
N ILE A 78 2.96 -20.69 1.72
CA ILE A 78 2.75 -20.16 0.37
C ILE A 78 1.46 -19.35 0.31
N ARG A 79 0.35 -19.88 0.83
CA ARG A 79 -0.94 -19.19 0.95
C ARG A 79 -0.79 -17.86 1.67
N ARG A 80 -0.07 -17.83 2.80
CA ARG A 80 0.16 -16.59 3.54
C ARG A 80 0.95 -15.56 2.72
N LYS A 81 1.98 -15.98 1.97
CA LYS A 81 2.74 -15.08 1.09
C LYS A 81 1.88 -14.48 -0.01
N VAL A 82 1.09 -15.30 -0.70
CA VAL A 82 0.21 -14.85 -1.79
C VAL A 82 -0.89 -13.92 -1.26
N GLN A 83 -1.49 -14.25 -0.11
CA GLN A 83 -2.44 -13.37 0.58
C GLN A 83 -1.82 -12.02 0.94
N ASN A 84 -0.63 -11.99 1.52
CA ASN A 84 0.07 -10.76 1.88
C ASN A 84 0.41 -9.90 0.64
N LYS A 85 0.81 -10.55 -0.47
CA LYS A 85 1.08 -9.88 -1.75
C LYS A 85 -0.19 -9.25 -2.32
N TRP A 86 -1.30 -9.98 -2.31
CA TRP A 86 -2.59 -9.50 -2.78
C TRP A 86 -3.10 -8.34 -1.93
N SER A 87 -3.10 -8.48 -0.59
CA SER A 87 -3.57 -7.43 0.32
C SER A 87 -2.73 -6.15 0.22
N SER A 88 -1.41 -6.28 0.06
CA SER A 88 -0.52 -5.14 -0.19
C SER A 88 -0.82 -4.43 -1.52
N LYS A 89 -1.14 -5.20 -2.57
CA LYS A 89 -1.54 -4.64 -3.87
C LYS A 89 -2.87 -3.89 -3.77
N GLU A 90 -3.87 -4.49 -3.13
CA GLU A 90 -5.17 -3.84 -2.92
C GLU A 90 -5.09 -2.61 -2.03
N TYR A 91 -4.25 -2.63 -0.99
CA TYR A 91 -3.98 -1.46 -0.16
C TYR A 91 -3.41 -0.30 -0.99
N ARG A 92 -2.38 -0.56 -1.81
CA ARG A 92 -1.80 0.46 -2.70
C ARG A 92 -2.84 1.02 -3.68
N LYS A 93 -3.68 0.15 -4.25
CA LYS A 93 -4.77 0.54 -5.15
C LYS A 93 -5.79 1.45 -4.46
N ARG A 94 -6.20 1.09 -3.23
CA ARG A 94 -7.10 1.91 -2.41
C ARG A 94 -6.49 3.27 -2.06
N LYS A 95 -5.22 3.30 -1.66
CA LYS A 95 -4.50 4.55 -1.36
C LYS A 95 -4.45 5.46 -2.60
N LYS A 96 -4.14 4.90 -3.77
CA LYS A 96 -4.14 5.65 -5.04
C LYS A 96 -5.51 6.25 -5.35
N ARG A 97 -6.59 5.46 -5.29
CA ARG A 97 -7.96 5.95 -5.50
C ARG A 97 -8.36 7.06 -4.53
N LYS A 98 -8.01 6.91 -3.25
CA LYS A 98 -8.30 7.94 -2.24
C LYS A 98 -7.58 9.25 -2.56
N LEU A 99 -6.33 9.17 -3.01
CA LEU A 99 -5.58 10.36 -3.44
C LEU A 99 -6.25 11.02 -4.65
N GLU A 100 -6.66 10.23 -5.65
CA GLU A 100 -7.37 10.75 -6.83
C GLU A 100 -8.67 11.46 -6.45
N GLN A 101 -9.45 10.88 -5.52
CA GLN A 101 -10.67 11.50 -4.98
C GLN A 101 -10.38 12.83 -4.28
N MET A 102 -9.38 12.87 -3.39
CA MET A 102 -9.00 14.10 -2.70
C MET A 102 -8.52 15.19 -3.66
N THR A 103 -7.78 14.81 -4.70
CA THR A 103 -7.33 15.77 -5.73
C THR A 103 -8.51 16.34 -6.51
N GLN A 104 -9.50 15.50 -6.86
CA GLN A 104 -10.71 15.96 -7.53
C GLN A 104 -11.53 16.93 -6.66
N GLU A 105 -11.70 16.60 -5.38
CA GLU A 105 -12.39 17.46 -4.42
C GLU A 105 -11.67 18.79 -4.22
N LEU A 106 -10.34 18.77 -4.11
CA LEU A 106 -9.53 19.99 -3.99
C LEU A 106 -9.67 20.89 -5.22
N ASN A 107 -9.66 20.32 -6.43
CA ASN A 107 -9.86 21.09 -7.66
C ASN A 107 -11.27 21.69 -7.74
N PHE A 108 -12.28 20.92 -7.32
CA PHE A 108 -13.65 21.41 -7.25
C PHE A 108 -13.79 22.59 -6.28
N LEU A 109 -13.21 22.48 -5.08
CA LEU A 109 -13.23 23.55 -4.08
C LEU A 109 -12.47 24.79 -4.56
N LYS A 110 -11.32 24.62 -5.21
CA LYS A 110 -10.57 25.75 -5.81
C LYS A 110 -11.42 26.52 -6.81
N GLY A 111 -12.07 25.82 -7.76
CA GLY A 111 -12.94 26.48 -8.73
C GLY A 111 -14.11 27.22 -8.06
N LYS A 112 -14.67 26.66 -6.97
CA LYS A 112 -15.72 27.34 -6.20
C LYS A 112 -15.21 28.60 -5.50
N CYS A 113 -14.00 28.57 -4.94
CA CYS A 113 -13.39 29.75 -4.32
C CYS A 113 -13.17 30.87 -5.34
N GLU A 114 -12.65 30.55 -6.52
CA GLU A 114 -12.45 31.55 -7.60
C GLU A 114 -13.76 32.23 -8.01
N ILE A 115 -14.86 31.47 -8.13
CA ILE A 115 -16.19 32.03 -8.42
C ILE A 115 -16.64 32.98 -7.30
N LEU A 116 -16.54 32.54 -6.04
CA LEU A 116 -16.95 33.34 -4.89
C LEU A 116 -16.10 34.61 -4.72
N GLU A 117 -14.80 34.55 -5.04
CA GLU A 117 -13.91 35.71 -5.01
C GLU A 117 -14.35 36.75 -6.06
N ASN A 118 -14.66 36.31 -7.28
CA ASN A 118 -15.16 37.19 -8.34
C ASN A 118 -16.51 37.84 -7.97
N GLU A 119 -17.46 37.04 -7.45
CA GLU A 119 -18.76 37.55 -6.99
C GLU A 119 -18.59 38.59 -5.87
N ASN A 120 -17.68 38.35 -4.94
CA ASN A 120 -17.41 39.28 -3.84
C ASN A 120 -16.78 40.58 -4.33
N GLU A 121 -15.86 40.51 -5.30
CA GLU A 121 -15.28 41.70 -5.93
C GLU A 121 -16.35 42.54 -6.66
N GLU A 122 -17.24 41.89 -7.41
CA GLU A 122 -18.34 42.55 -8.11
C GLU A 122 -19.29 43.25 -7.12
N LEU A 123 -19.66 42.56 -6.03
CA LEU A 123 -20.51 43.15 -4.98
C LEU A 123 -19.84 44.35 -4.32
N ARG A 124 -18.54 44.28 -4.03
CA ARG A 124 -17.77 45.41 -3.48
C ARG A 124 -17.75 46.60 -4.44
N ARG A 125 -17.62 46.35 -5.74
CA ARG A 125 -17.66 47.40 -6.77
C ARG A 125 -19.03 48.08 -6.81
N LYS A 126 -20.12 47.30 -6.88
CA LYS A 126 -21.50 47.81 -6.84
C LYS A 126 -21.80 48.60 -5.57
N LEU A 127 -21.34 48.12 -4.41
CA LEU A 127 -21.51 48.83 -3.14
C LEU A 127 -20.82 50.19 -3.17
N LYS A 128 -19.60 50.27 -3.72
CA LYS A 128 -18.85 51.52 -3.86
C LYS A 128 -19.56 52.51 -4.80
N GLU A 129 -20.08 52.03 -5.92
CA GLU A 129 -20.85 52.84 -6.88
C GLU A 129 -22.12 53.40 -6.24
N LEU A 130 -22.89 52.57 -5.53
CA LEU A 130 -24.08 53.01 -4.81
C LEU A 130 -23.74 54.07 -3.76
N LYS A 131 -22.66 53.86 -2.99
CA LYS A 131 -22.25 54.84 -1.98
C LYS A 131 -21.96 56.22 -2.58
N ILE A 132 -21.28 56.27 -3.73
CA ILE A 132 -21.02 57.53 -4.46
C ILE A 132 -22.32 58.18 -4.96
N ALA A 133 -23.32 57.39 -5.32
CA ALA A 133 -24.60 57.90 -5.82
C ALA A 133 -25.51 58.48 -4.72
N PHE A 134 -25.28 58.13 -3.45
CA PHE A 134 -26.08 58.56 -2.29
C PHE A 134 -25.36 59.52 -1.33
N ASP A 135 -24.06 59.76 -1.54
CA ASP A 135 -23.25 60.81 -0.87
C ASP A 135 -23.30 62.12 -1.68
#